data_AF-A0A0H2RTX9-F1
#
_entry.id   AF-A0A0H2RTX9-F1
#
_cell.length_a   1.000
_cell.length_b   1.000
_cell.length_c   1.000
_cell.angle_alpha   90.00
_cell.angle_beta   90.00
_cell.angle_gamma   90.00
#
_symmetry.space_group_name_H-M   'P 1'
#
loop_
_entity.id
_entity.type
_entity.pdbx_description
1 polymer ?
#
loop_
_entity_poly.entity_id
_entity_poly.type
_entity_poly.pdbx_seq_one_letter_code
_entity_poly.pdbx_strand_id
1 'polypeptide(L)'
;MPKDRNALQVDVPALESLLTGLKCLREENGQSLDAGSFWRNCLGISAEDSVQNVQKGLLRLKEARKALDMLADSIDLSVEQLSQSTEGAVLTAGIASLPDELLARILEFCVEGHHVRMGIELFEESSVVLAGVCRRFRNIALRLPALWEVVSHDYCPDHILMLKERCPNPRVYVHFTDELEERAQVSEYIEKLHPNDKWRELDICYYDLVGGQLSFEGISENIQSPFKVLESLSYGGICVQ
;
A
#
# COMPACT_ATOMS: atom_id res chain seq x y z
N MET A 1 -11.93 26.65 14.76
CA MET A 1 -10.50 26.44 15.12
C MET A 1 -10.42 25.17 15.97
N PRO A 2 -9.77 24.11 15.51
CA PRO A 2 -9.56 22.92 16.34
C PRO A 2 -8.69 23.31 17.53
N LYS A 3 -9.15 23.03 18.76
CA LYS A 3 -8.30 23.12 19.96
C LYS A 3 -7.16 22.13 19.78
N ASP A 4 -5.91 22.55 19.96
CA ASP A 4 -4.76 21.65 20.05
C ASP A 4 -5.02 20.64 21.18
N ARG A 5 -5.49 19.44 20.82
CA ARG A 5 -5.85 18.38 21.78
C ARG A 5 -4.62 17.75 22.45
N ASN A 6 -3.42 18.18 22.08
CA ASN A 6 -2.16 17.53 22.47
C ASN A 6 -1.27 18.40 23.37
N ALA A 7 -1.79 19.50 23.94
CA ALA A 7 -1.01 20.30 24.89
C ALA A 7 -0.81 19.50 26.19
N LEU A 8 0.41 19.04 26.46
CA LEU A 8 0.78 18.46 27.76
C LEU A 8 0.65 19.52 28.85
N GLN A 9 -0.30 19.32 29.75
CA GLN A 9 -0.42 20.09 30.98
C GLN A 9 0.11 19.25 32.13
N VAL A 10 1.40 19.42 32.41
CA VAL A 10 2.07 18.79 33.54
C VAL A 10 2.24 19.83 34.65
N ASP A 11 1.88 19.44 35.87
CA ASP A 11 2.12 20.28 37.04
C ASP A 11 3.63 20.41 37.32
N VAL A 12 4.12 21.65 37.48
CA VAL A 12 5.56 21.93 37.62
C VAL A 12 6.16 21.28 38.88
N PRO A 13 5.54 21.37 40.07
CA PRO A 13 5.97 20.63 41.26
C PRO A 13 6.08 19.11 41.07
N ALA A 14 5.12 18.51 40.35
CA ALA A 14 5.16 17.08 40.03
C ALA A 14 6.37 16.74 39.15
N LEU A 15 6.67 17.59 38.17
CA LEU A 15 7.82 17.43 37.29
C LEU A 15 9.16 17.59 38.03
N GLU A 16 9.27 18.55 38.95
CA GLU A 16 10.48 18.74 39.78
C GLU A 16 10.72 17.53 40.71
N SER A 17 9.65 16.98 41.29
CA SER A 17 9.73 15.77 42.12
C SER A 17 10.20 14.57 41.30
N LEU A 18 9.70 14.45 40.06
CA LEU A 18 10.14 13.43 39.12
C LEU A 18 11.61 13.61 38.71
N LEU A 19 12.03 14.83 38.35
CA LEU A 19 13.40 15.16 37.96
C LEU A 19 14.39 14.87 39.09
N THR A 20 14.02 15.17 40.33
CA THR A 20 14.82 14.84 41.51
C THR A 20 15.03 13.33 41.61
N GLY A 21 13.95 12.54 41.52
CA GLY A 21 14.04 11.08 41.50
C GLY A 21 14.92 10.56 40.35
N LEU A 22 14.70 11.04 39.12
CA LEU A 22 15.50 10.62 37.96
C LEU A 22 16.99 10.97 38.11
N LYS A 23 17.33 12.11 38.73
CA LYS A 23 18.73 12.48 39.04
C LYS A 23 19.34 11.52 40.05
N CYS A 24 18.62 11.18 41.12
CA CYS A 24 19.10 10.20 42.10
C CYS A 24 19.31 8.81 41.45
N LEU A 25 18.38 8.34 40.61
CA LEU A 25 18.56 7.06 39.87
C LEU A 25 19.82 7.05 39.00
N ARG A 26 20.11 8.18 38.35
CA ARG A 26 21.30 8.33 37.51
C ARG A 26 22.59 8.26 38.33
N GLU A 27 22.62 8.89 39.51
CA GLU A 27 23.79 8.90 40.41
C GLU A 27 24.12 7.51 40.96
N GLU A 28 23.09 6.67 41.13
CA GLU A 28 23.22 5.28 41.56
C GLU A 28 23.71 4.32 40.45
N ASN A 29 24.06 4.83 39.26
CA ASN A 29 24.64 4.08 38.14
C ASN A 29 23.89 2.80 37.75
N GLY A 30 22.56 2.77 37.91
CA GLY A 30 21.73 1.61 37.55
C GLY A 30 21.83 0.44 38.52
N GLN A 31 22.29 0.64 39.76
CA GLN A 31 22.15 -0.37 40.81
C GLN A 31 20.67 -0.69 41.06
N SER A 32 20.38 -1.96 41.36
CA SER A 32 19.04 -2.40 41.71
C SER A 32 18.64 -1.81 43.06
N LEU A 33 17.83 -0.77 43.05
CA LEU A 33 17.29 -0.13 44.25
C LEU A 33 15.93 -0.74 44.61
N ASP A 34 15.67 -0.87 45.90
CA ASP A 34 14.32 -1.15 46.38
C ASP A 34 13.42 0.07 46.08
N ALA A 35 12.44 -0.10 45.19
CA ALA A 35 11.57 0.97 44.74
C ALA A 35 10.84 1.68 45.90
N GLY A 36 10.51 0.94 46.97
CA GLY A 36 9.80 1.49 48.12
C GLY A 36 10.64 2.43 48.99
N SER A 37 11.90 2.10 49.25
CA SER A 37 12.84 2.96 49.98
C SER A 37 13.35 4.11 49.12
N PHE A 38 13.56 3.88 47.82
CA PHE A 38 14.03 4.88 46.87
C PHE A 38 13.14 6.14 46.85
N TRP A 39 11.83 5.98 46.61
CA TRP A 39 10.91 7.11 46.51
C TRP A 39 10.69 7.81 47.85
N ARG A 40 10.76 7.08 48.97
CA ARG A 40 10.70 7.68 50.31
C ARG A 40 11.89 8.60 50.56
N ASN A 41 13.10 8.15 50.21
CA ASN A 41 14.31 8.95 50.33
C ASN A 41 14.27 10.20 49.43
N CYS A 42 13.87 10.04 48.16
CA CYS A 42 13.79 11.15 47.20
C CYS A 42 12.79 12.24 47.61
N LEU A 43 11.71 11.85 48.30
CA LEU A 43 10.68 12.79 48.76
C LEU A 43 10.90 13.28 50.19
N GLY A 44 11.97 12.83 50.85
CA GLY A 44 12.26 13.16 52.24
C GLY A 44 11.19 12.67 53.21
N ILE A 45 10.54 11.54 52.93
CA ILE A 45 9.50 10.94 53.79
C ILE A 45 10.16 9.99 54.79
N SER A 46 10.15 10.37 56.07
CA SER A 46 10.59 9.55 57.20
C SER A 46 9.43 8.75 57.81
N ALA A 47 9.72 7.63 58.48
CA ALA A 47 8.72 6.88 59.23
C ALA A 47 8.18 7.65 60.46
N GLU A 48 8.91 8.66 60.92
CA GLU A 48 8.56 9.52 62.06
C GLU A 48 7.76 10.76 61.64
N ASP A 49 7.51 10.93 60.34
CA ASP A 49 6.78 12.08 59.83
C ASP A 49 5.33 12.11 60.28
N SER A 50 4.81 13.32 60.46
CA SER A 50 3.38 13.51 60.71
C SER A 50 2.54 12.92 59.57
N VAL A 51 1.33 12.44 59.89
CA VAL A 51 0.36 11.92 58.90
C VAL A 51 0.15 12.89 57.74
N GLN A 52 0.20 14.20 58.01
CA GLN A 52 0.06 15.25 56.98
C GLN A 52 1.24 15.26 55.99
N ASN A 53 2.47 15.03 56.45
CA ASN A 53 3.64 14.96 55.57
C ASN A 53 3.60 13.72 54.68
N VAL A 54 3.22 12.57 55.24
CA VAL A 54 3.04 11.32 54.48
C VAL A 54 1.95 11.49 53.41
N GLN A 55 0.82 12.12 53.75
CA GLN A 55 -0.24 12.42 52.78
C GLN A 55 0.23 13.34 51.66
N LYS A 56 1.00 14.39 51.97
CA LYS A 56 1.60 15.28 50.95
C LYS A 56 2.57 14.52 50.05
N GLY A 57 3.42 13.67 50.62
CA GLY A 57 4.34 12.82 49.86
C GLY A 57 3.62 11.85 48.92
N LEU A 58 2.54 11.21 49.39
CA LEU A 58 1.71 10.33 48.56
C LEU A 58 1.02 11.09 47.42
N LEU A 59 0.52 12.31 47.67
CA LEU A 59 -0.07 13.14 46.64
C LEU A 59 0.96 13.48 45.55
N ARG A 60 2.17 13.92 45.95
CA ARG A 60 3.27 14.19 45.02
C ARG A 60 3.65 12.96 44.19
N LEU A 61 3.69 11.77 44.77
CA LEU A 61 3.94 10.53 44.02
C LEU A 61 2.85 10.25 42.98
N LYS A 62 1.58 10.45 43.33
CA LYS A 62 0.48 10.27 42.38
C LYS A 62 0.56 11.26 41.23
N GLU A 63 0.90 12.52 41.52
CA GLU A 63 1.08 13.56 40.51
C GLU A 63 2.30 13.27 39.62
N ALA A 64 3.43 12.85 40.20
CA ALA A 64 4.62 12.46 39.45
C ALA A 64 4.37 11.22 38.57
N ARG A 65 3.63 10.22 39.07
CA ARG A 65 3.17 9.08 38.26
C ARG A 65 2.31 9.54 37.10
N LYS A 66 1.32 10.40 37.35
CA LYS A 66 0.48 10.96 36.29
C LYS A 66 1.32 11.72 35.24
N ALA A 67 2.34 12.47 35.68
CA ALA A 67 3.27 13.15 34.80
C ALA A 67 4.07 12.16 33.93
N LEU A 68 4.56 11.07 34.51
CA LEU A 68 5.24 9.99 33.79
C LEU A 68 4.32 9.32 32.77
N ASP A 69 3.09 8.98 33.15
CA ASP A 69 2.11 8.37 32.25
C ASP A 69 1.85 9.30 31.04
N MET A 70 1.62 10.60 31.28
CA MET A 70 1.45 11.59 30.20
C MET A 70 2.69 11.75 29.31
N LEU A 71 3.90 11.68 29.88
CA LEU A 71 5.14 11.72 29.10
C LEU A 71 5.33 10.46 28.27
N ALA A 72 5.01 9.29 28.82
CA ALA A 72 5.05 8.01 28.09
C ALA A 72 4.10 8.04 26.90
N ASP A 73 2.83 8.43 27.12
CA ASP A 73 1.83 8.59 26.06
C ASP A 73 2.31 9.56 24.97
N SER A 74 2.95 10.67 25.37
CA SER A 74 3.50 11.66 24.42
C SER A 74 4.67 11.11 23.60
N ILE A 75 5.53 10.28 24.20
CA ILE A 75 6.65 9.64 23.51
C ILE A 75 6.11 8.61 22.52
N ASP A 76 5.16 7.77 22.93
CA ASP A 76 4.54 6.77 22.07
C ASP A 76 3.87 7.42 20.86
N LEU A 77 3.11 8.50 21.07
CA LEU A 77 2.53 9.28 19.98
C LEU A 77 3.60 9.86 19.05
N SER A 78 4.71 10.35 19.60
CA SER A 78 5.81 10.89 18.79
C SER A 78 6.52 9.79 17.99
N VAL A 79 6.68 8.59 18.56
CA VAL A 79 7.24 7.42 17.88
C VAL A 79 6.32 6.97 16.75
N GLU A 80 5.01 6.93 16.98
CA GLU A 80 4.03 6.60 15.94
C GLU A 80 4.08 7.61 14.78
N GLN A 81 4.06 8.91 15.10
CA GLN A 81 4.17 9.98 14.10
C GLN A 81 5.48 9.91 13.31
N LEU A 82 6.60 9.69 14.00
CA LEU A 82 7.90 9.54 13.35
C LEU A 82 7.93 8.29 12.47
N SER A 83 7.38 7.18 12.93
CA SER A 83 7.29 5.93 12.16
C SER A 83 6.48 6.14 10.88
N GLN A 84 5.30 6.75 10.99
CA GLN A 84 4.46 7.09 9.83
C GLN A 84 5.18 8.06 8.87
N SER A 85 5.89 9.06 9.40
CA SER A 85 6.64 10.03 8.58
C SER A 85 7.87 9.43 7.88
N THR A 86 8.44 8.37 8.46
CA THR A 86 9.65 7.72 7.95
C THR A 86 9.37 6.48 7.11
N GLU A 87 8.18 5.90 7.21
CA GLU A 87 7.77 4.71 6.47
C GLU A 87 8.03 4.84 4.97
N GLY A 88 7.59 5.96 4.36
CA GLY A 88 7.81 6.22 2.94
C GLY A 88 9.30 6.31 2.56
N ALA A 89 10.13 6.91 3.41
CA ALA A 89 11.58 7.02 3.19
C ALA A 89 12.28 5.67 3.34
N VAL A 90 11.90 4.88 4.35
CA VAL A 90 12.42 3.52 4.58
C VAL A 90 12.05 2.61 3.42
N LEU A 91 10.79 2.63 2.98
CA LEU A 91 10.34 1.86 1.82
C LEU A 91 11.08 2.27 0.54
N THR A 92 11.23 3.58 0.30
CA THR A 92 11.97 4.08 -0.87
C THR A 92 13.42 3.63 -0.87
N ALA A 93 14.10 3.74 0.28
CA ALA A 93 15.48 3.28 0.45
C ALA A 93 15.59 1.75 0.27
N GLY A 94 14.64 1.00 0.84
CA GLY A 94 14.53 -0.44 0.69
C GLY A 94 14.41 -0.84 -0.78
N ILE A 95 13.43 -0.30 -1.51
CA ILE A 95 13.20 -0.56 -2.94
C ILE A 95 14.43 -0.17 -3.76
N ALA A 96 15.06 0.98 -3.46
CA ALA A 96 16.26 1.43 -4.15
C ALA A 96 17.45 0.47 -3.96
N SER A 97 17.51 -0.24 -2.82
CA SER A 97 18.60 -1.17 -2.49
C SER A 97 18.42 -2.59 -3.02
N LEU A 98 17.21 -2.98 -3.42
CA LEU A 98 16.95 -4.32 -3.95
C LEU A 98 17.75 -4.57 -5.24
N PRO A 99 18.22 -5.79 -5.54
CA PRO A 99 18.74 -6.18 -6.85
C PRO A 99 17.67 -6.10 -7.96
N ASP A 100 18.11 -5.96 -9.22
CA ASP A 100 17.22 -5.86 -10.38
C ASP A 100 16.34 -7.11 -10.54
N GLU A 101 16.85 -8.30 -10.18
CA GLU A 101 16.14 -9.57 -10.28
C GLU A 101 14.97 -9.65 -9.29
N LEU A 102 15.16 -9.13 -8.06
CA LEU A 102 14.08 -9.09 -7.07
C LEU A 102 13.03 -8.06 -7.46
N LEU A 103 13.45 -6.88 -7.96
CA LEU A 103 12.53 -5.90 -8.50
C LEU A 103 11.73 -6.47 -9.67
N ALA A 104 12.39 -7.18 -10.59
CA ALA A 104 11.73 -7.83 -11.71
C ALA A 104 10.62 -8.78 -11.22
N ARG A 105 10.93 -9.64 -10.24
CA ARG A 105 9.94 -10.57 -9.69
C ARG A 105 8.80 -9.86 -8.97
N ILE A 106 9.07 -8.76 -8.27
CA ILE A 106 8.00 -7.93 -7.66
C ILE A 106 7.08 -7.35 -8.73
N LEU A 107 7.64 -6.81 -9.83
CA LEU A 107 6.84 -6.27 -10.94
C LEU A 107 5.97 -7.35 -11.59
N GLU A 108 6.52 -8.54 -11.83
CA GLU A 108 5.75 -9.69 -12.32
C GLU A 108 4.60 -10.05 -11.37
N PHE A 109 4.86 -10.13 -10.06
CA PHE A 109 3.82 -10.41 -9.07
C PHE A 109 2.73 -9.33 -9.01
N CYS A 110 3.08 -8.05 -9.19
CA CYS A 110 2.10 -6.98 -9.26
C CYS A 110 1.11 -7.22 -10.40
N VAL A 111 1.61 -7.64 -11.56
CA VAL A 111 0.79 -7.96 -12.74
C VAL A 111 0.02 -9.27 -12.56
N GLU A 112 0.67 -10.35 -12.13
CA GLU A 112 0.04 -11.65 -11.85
C GLU A 112 -1.15 -11.52 -10.88
N GLY A 113 -0.98 -10.74 -9.79
CA GLY A 113 -2.00 -10.57 -8.77
C GLY A 113 -3.18 -9.69 -9.18
N HIS A 114 -3.00 -8.77 -10.13
CA HIS A 114 -4.09 -7.95 -10.65
C HIS A 114 -5.09 -8.79 -11.46
N HIS A 115 -4.64 -9.89 -12.10
CA HIS A 115 -5.49 -10.72 -12.95
C HIS A 115 -6.61 -11.41 -12.18
N VAL A 116 -6.45 -11.58 -10.87
CA VAL A 116 -7.32 -12.43 -10.05
C VAL A 116 -8.37 -11.62 -9.28
N ARG A 117 -8.15 -10.32 -9.06
CA ARG A 117 -8.82 -9.62 -7.95
C ARG A 117 -9.71 -8.43 -8.30
N MET A 118 -9.49 -7.74 -9.41
CA MET A 118 -10.20 -6.50 -9.71
C MET A 118 -10.42 -6.45 -11.22
N GLY A 119 -11.60 -6.02 -11.67
CA GLY A 119 -11.85 -5.72 -13.08
C GLY A 119 -10.76 -4.82 -13.69
N ILE A 120 -10.67 -4.83 -15.02
CA ILE A 120 -9.47 -4.46 -15.79
C ILE A 120 -9.13 -2.97 -15.77
N GLU A 121 -9.99 -2.11 -15.22
CA GLU A 121 -9.72 -0.68 -15.07
C GLU A 121 -8.37 -0.37 -14.37
N LEU A 122 -7.86 -1.27 -13.52
CA LEU A 122 -6.56 -1.09 -12.84
C LEU A 122 -5.35 -1.64 -13.62
N PHE A 123 -5.58 -2.40 -14.69
CA PHE A 123 -4.50 -3.08 -15.42
C PHE A 123 -3.75 -2.13 -16.36
N GLU A 124 -4.46 -1.22 -17.01
CA GLU A 124 -3.93 -0.25 -17.97
C GLU A 124 -2.82 0.60 -17.39
N GLU A 125 -3.08 1.05 -16.17
CA GLU A 125 -2.16 1.92 -15.46
C GLU A 125 -0.94 1.12 -15.02
N SER A 126 -1.08 -0.16 -14.66
CA SER A 126 0.00 -0.89 -13.99
C SER A 126 1.30 -0.94 -14.79
N SER A 127 1.34 -1.47 -16.01
CA SER A 127 2.60 -1.66 -16.76
C SER A 127 3.29 -0.34 -17.13
N VAL A 128 2.50 0.62 -17.63
CA VAL A 128 3.02 1.93 -18.06
C VAL A 128 3.41 2.78 -16.86
N VAL A 129 2.62 2.78 -15.78
CA VAL A 129 2.96 3.47 -14.52
C VAL A 129 4.22 2.87 -13.93
N LEU A 130 4.33 1.54 -13.86
CA LEU A 130 5.53 0.86 -13.37
C LEU A 130 6.76 1.24 -14.22
N ALA A 131 6.66 1.25 -15.54
CA ALA A 131 7.74 1.72 -16.43
C ALA A 131 7.99 3.25 -16.35
N GLY A 132 7.02 4.00 -15.84
CA GLY A 132 7.05 5.44 -15.65
C GLY A 132 7.77 5.90 -14.37
N VAL A 133 7.82 5.07 -13.33
CA VAL A 133 8.31 5.43 -11.98
C VAL A 133 9.72 6.03 -12.01
N CYS A 134 10.70 5.31 -12.56
CA CYS A 134 12.07 5.81 -12.71
C CYS A 134 12.81 5.08 -13.84
N ARG A 135 14.00 5.56 -14.23
CA ARG A 135 14.82 4.95 -15.29
C ARG A 135 15.15 3.47 -15.00
N ARG A 136 15.36 3.12 -13.74
CA ARG A 136 15.68 1.74 -13.33
C ARG A 136 14.48 0.82 -13.54
N PHE A 137 13.32 1.20 -13.01
CA PHE A 137 12.07 0.46 -13.20
C PHE A 137 11.72 0.33 -14.68
N ARG A 138 11.88 1.40 -15.46
CA ARG A 138 11.73 1.36 -16.91
C ARG A 138 12.62 0.29 -17.54
N ASN A 139 13.93 0.32 -17.27
CA ASN A 139 14.87 -0.64 -17.86
C ASN A 139 14.53 -2.09 -17.49
N ILE A 140 14.06 -2.34 -16.27
CA ILE A 140 13.63 -3.66 -15.82
C ILE A 140 12.34 -4.04 -16.55
N ALA A 141 11.31 -3.19 -16.50
CA ALA A 141 10.01 -3.45 -17.11
C ALA A 141 10.13 -3.73 -18.61
N LEU A 142 10.96 -2.99 -19.33
CA LEU A 142 11.22 -3.20 -20.77
C LEU A 142 11.80 -4.59 -21.08
N ARG A 143 12.42 -5.27 -20.11
CA ARG A 143 12.98 -6.62 -20.26
C ARG A 143 12.03 -7.73 -19.83
N LEU A 144 10.84 -7.39 -19.32
CA LEU A 144 9.85 -8.34 -18.80
C LEU A 144 8.66 -8.42 -19.76
N PRO A 145 8.63 -9.41 -20.68
CA PRO A 145 7.54 -9.56 -21.64
C PRO A 145 6.17 -9.70 -20.98
N ALA A 146 6.11 -10.34 -19.80
CA ALA A 146 4.88 -10.55 -19.05
C ALA A 146 4.16 -9.25 -18.62
N LEU A 147 4.87 -8.11 -18.53
CA LEU A 147 4.22 -6.83 -18.26
C LEU A 147 3.48 -6.26 -19.47
N TRP A 148 3.80 -6.76 -20.67
CA TRP A 148 3.32 -6.20 -21.95
C TRP A 148 2.45 -7.20 -22.72
N GLU A 149 2.12 -8.35 -22.11
CA GLU A 149 1.37 -9.39 -22.80
C GLU A 149 -0.13 -9.11 -22.86
N VAL A 150 -0.67 -8.31 -21.94
CA VAL A 150 -2.10 -7.99 -21.87
C VAL A 150 -2.41 -6.80 -22.77
N VAL A 151 -3.47 -6.90 -23.58
CA VAL A 151 -3.97 -5.81 -24.40
C VAL A 151 -5.48 -5.68 -24.20
N SER A 152 -5.95 -4.51 -23.73
CA SER A 152 -7.37 -4.19 -23.55
C SER A 152 -7.85 -3.16 -24.56
N HIS A 153 -9.15 -3.24 -24.89
CA HIS A 153 -9.83 -2.26 -25.75
C HIS A 153 -9.95 -0.86 -25.15
N ASP A 154 -9.80 -0.79 -23.83
CA ASP A 154 -9.74 0.44 -23.04
C ASP A 154 -8.41 1.20 -23.27
N TYR A 155 -7.37 0.54 -23.82
CA TYR A 155 -6.09 1.20 -24.15
C TYR A 155 -6.23 2.19 -25.31
N CYS A 156 -5.55 3.34 -25.17
CA CYS A 156 -5.43 4.28 -26.26
C CYS A 156 -4.67 3.66 -27.46
N PRO A 157 -4.94 4.11 -28.71
CA PRO A 157 -4.34 3.53 -29.91
C PRO A 157 -2.80 3.48 -29.91
N ASP A 158 -2.15 4.52 -29.39
CA ASP A 158 -0.69 4.58 -29.28
C ASP A 158 -0.13 3.50 -28.35
N HIS A 159 -0.86 3.18 -27.28
CA HIS A 159 -0.47 2.12 -26.34
C HIS A 159 -0.60 0.74 -26.99
N ILE A 160 -1.68 0.49 -27.74
CA ILE A 160 -1.87 -0.76 -28.49
C ILE A 160 -0.74 -0.96 -29.51
N LEU A 161 -0.36 0.08 -30.25
CA LEU A 161 0.76 0.04 -31.19
C LEU A 161 2.09 -0.27 -30.48
N MET A 162 2.32 0.33 -29.31
CA MET A 162 3.51 0.03 -28.51
C MET A 162 3.53 -1.43 -28.05
N LEU A 163 2.41 -1.96 -27.56
CA LEU A 163 2.30 -3.35 -27.11
C LEU A 163 2.49 -4.33 -28.28
N LYS A 164 2.03 -3.96 -29.48
CA LYS A 164 2.26 -4.71 -30.71
C LYS A 164 3.73 -4.96 -31.02
N GLU A 165 4.56 -3.95 -30.82
CA GLU A 165 6.00 -4.06 -31.05
C GLU A 165 6.70 -4.91 -29.97
N ARG A 166 6.10 -5.00 -28.78
CA ARG A 166 6.73 -5.61 -27.59
C ARG A 166 6.34 -7.07 -27.36
N CYS A 167 5.09 -7.42 -27.64
CA CYS A 167 4.57 -8.77 -27.44
C CYS A 167 4.05 -9.33 -28.76
N PRO A 168 4.68 -10.36 -29.35
CA PRO A 168 4.19 -10.95 -30.59
C PRO A 168 2.91 -11.79 -30.39
N ASN A 169 2.67 -12.27 -29.17
CA ASN A 169 1.59 -13.18 -28.83
C ASN A 169 0.81 -12.68 -27.60
N PRO A 170 -0.06 -11.66 -27.77
CA PRO A 170 -0.75 -11.05 -26.64
C PRO A 170 -1.86 -11.94 -26.07
N ARG A 171 -2.19 -11.67 -24.81
CA ARG A 171 -3.44 -12.01 -24.15
C ARG A 171 -4.40 -10.84 -24.39
N VAL A 172 -5.46 -11.09 -25.12
CA VAL A 172 -6.44 -10.08 -25.49
C VAL A 172 -7.56 -10.08 -24.49
N TYR A 173 -7.85 -8.90 -23.94
CA TYR A 173 -8.91 -8.70 -22.98
C TYR A 173 -10.04 -7.83 -23.57
N VAL A 174 -11.17 -8.50 -23.70
CA VAL A 174 -12.55 -8.10 -24.02
C VAL A 174 -13.37 -7.60 -22.84
N HIS A 175 -13.66 -6.31 -22.62
CA HIS A 175 -14.66 -5.94 -21.61
C HIS A 175 -15.77 -5.09 -22.20
N PHE A 176 -16.98 -5.26 -21.68
CA PHE A 176 -18.15 -4.55 -22.16
C PHE A 176 -18.93 -4.04 -20.97
N THR A 177 -19.05 -2.73 -20.85
CA THR A 177 -19.75 -2.03 -19.75
C THR A 177 -21.14 -1.56 -20.13
N ASP A 178 -21.40 -1.25 -21.41
CA ASP A 178 -22.65 -0.64 -21.86
C ASP A 178 -23.08 -1.07 -23.29
N GLU A 179 -24.38 -1.28 -23.48
CA GLU A 179 -24.98 -2.04 -24.59
C GLU A 179 -24.89 -1.36 -25.97
N LEU A 180 -24.65 -0.05 -26.07
CA LEU A 180 -24.94 0.71 -27.31
C LEU A 180 -23.77 1.48 -27.94
N GLU A 181 -22.75 1.91 -27.18
CA GLU A 181 -21.61 2.65 -27.74
C GLU A 181 -20.39 1.77 -28.05
N GLU A 182 -20.38 0.52 -27.57
CA GLU A 182 -19.17 -0.31 -27.54
C GLU A 182 -18.95 -1.18 -28.79
N ARG A 183 -20.00 -1.58 -29.54
CA ARG A 183 -19.80 -2.52 -30.67
C ARG A 183 -18.88 -1.96 -31.76
N ALA A 184 -19.08 -0.68 -32.13
CA ALA A 184 -18.24 -0.01 -33.12
C ALA A 184 -16.81 0.18 -32.60
N GLN A 185 -16.67 0.54 -31.31
CA GLN A 185 -15.37 0.75 -30.67
C GLN A 185 -14.57 -0.56 -30.57
N VAL A 186 -15.22 -1.65 -30.18
CA VAL A 186 -14.57 -2.97 -30.11
C VAL A 186 -14.18 -3.47 -31.50
N SER A 187 -15.02 -3.26 -32.51
CA SER A 187 -14.66 -3.61 -33.88
C SER A 187 -13.42 -2.83 -34.34
N GLU A 188 -13.43 -1.50 -34.18
CA GLU A 188 -12.29 -0.63 -34.49
C GLU A 188 -11.03 -1.03 -33.70
N TYR A 189 -11.19 -1.42 -32.44
CA TYR A 189 -10.11 -1.90 -31.59
C TYR A 189 -9.54 -3.24 -32.08
N ILE A 190 -10.38 -4.22 -32.40
CA ILE A 190 -9.95 -5.54 -32.88
C ILE A 190 -9.18 -5.38 -34.20
N GLU A 191 -9.62 -4.49 -35.09
CA GLU A 191 -8.87 -4.15 -36.31
C GLU A 191 -7.48 -3.58 -35.99
N LYS A 192 -7.36 -2.83 -34.90
CA LYS A 192 -6.10 -2.28 -34.39
C LYS A 192 -5.28 -3.26 -33.56
N LEU A 193 -5.76 -4.47 -33.26
CA LEU A 193 -5.01 -5.50 -32.55
C LEU A 193 -4.08 -6.31 -33.46
N HIS A 194 -3.25 -7.18 -32.88
CA HIS A 194 -2.53 -8.18 -33.67
C HIS A 194 -3.51 -9.00 -34.49
N PRO A 195 -3.07 -9.55 -35.63
CA PRO A 195 -3.81 -10.62 -36.29
C PRO A 195 -4.24 -11.69 -35.28
N ASN A 196 -5.48 -12.11 -35.37
CA ASN A 196 -6.11 -13.01 -34.40
C ASN A 196 -5.45 -14.40 -34.33
N ASP A 197 -4.70 -14.81 -35.35
CA ASP A 197 -3.88 -16.02 -35.33
C ASP A 197 -2.63 -15.91 -34.43
N LYS A 198 -2.37 -14.74 -33.85
CA LYS A 198 -1.27 -14.50 -32.91
C LYS A 198 -1.72 -14.42 -31.45
N TRP A 199 -3.01 -14.34 -31.17
CA TRP A 199 -3.51 -14.19 -29.80
C TRP A 199 -3.27 -15.48 -29.02
N ARG A 200 -2.56 -15.38 -27.90
CA ARG A 200 -2.30 -16.52 -27.00
C ARG A 200 -3.51 -16.82 -26.15
N GLU A 201 -4.20 -15.79 -25.67
CA GLU A 201 -5.38 -15.92 -24.82
C GLU A 201 -6.41 -14.88 -25.23
N LEU A 202 -7.68 -15.21 -25.08
CA LEU A 202 -8.81 -14.31 -25.29
C LEU A 202 -9.75 -14.43 -24.10
N ASP A 203 -9.85 -13.36 -23.33
CA ASP A 203 -10.69 -13.25 -22.16
C ASP A 203 -11.80 -12.25 -22.45
N ILE A 204 -13.05 -12.67 -22.37
CA ILE A 204 -14.21 -11.82 -22.66
C ILE A 204 -15.08 -11.72 -21.40
N CYS A 205 -15.28 -10.50 -20.93
CA CYS A 205 -16.10 -10.15 -19.79
C CYS A 205 -17.24 -9.23 -20.20
N TYR A 206 -18.43 -9.53 -19.67
CA TYR A 206 -19.66 -8.81 -19.96
C TYR A 206 -20.56 -8.80 -18.71
N TYR A 207 -21.42 -7.80 -18.57
CA TYR A 207 -22.35 -7.71 -17.42
C TYR A 207 -23.58 -8.62 -17.59
N ASP A 208 -24.07 -8.78 -18.81
CA ASP A 208 -25.28 -9.58 -19.08
C ASP A 208 -25.19 -10.36 -20.41
N LEU A 209 -26.20 -11.18 -20.65
CA LEU A 209 -26.28 -12.03 -21.84
C LEU A 209 -26.30 -11.23 -23.16
N VAL A 210 -26.87 -10.03 -23.15
CA VAL A 210 -26.97 -9.18 -24.35
C VAL A 210 -25.59 -8.64 -24.69
N GLY A 211 -24.88 -8.09 -23.69
CA GLY A 211 -23.48 -7.69 -23.80
C GLY A 211 -22.63 -8.83 -24.32
N GLY A 212 -22.70 -10.02 -23.69
CA GLY A 212 -21.92 -11.18 -24.12
C GLY A 212 -22.21 -11.62 -25.56
N GLN A 213 -23.46 -11.54 -26.02
CA GLN A 213 -23.81 -11.82 -27.42
C GLN A 213 -23.21 -10.78 -28.37
N LEU A 214 -23.36 -9.48 -28.06
CA LEU A 214 -22.80 -8.39 -28.86
C LEU A 214 -21.27 -8.48 -28.94
N SER A 215 -20.61 -8.85 -27.85
CA SER A 215 -19.17 -9.10 -27.82
C SER A 215 -18.78 -10.20 -28.79
N PHE A 216 -19.49 -11.32 -28.74
CA PHE A 216 -19.21 -12.46 -29.59
C PHE A 216 -19.44 -12.13 -31.07
N GLU A 217 -20.55 -11.44 -31.38
CA GLU A 217 -20.85 -10.97 -32.74
C GLU A 217 -19.73 -10.05 -33.26
N GLY A 218 -19.37 -9.01 -32.50
CA GLY A 218 -18.33 -8.06 -32.87
C GLY A 218 -16.96 -8.73 -33.08
N ILE A 219 -16.60 -9.68 -32.22
CA ILE A 219 -15.36 -10.46 -32.40
C ILE A 219 -15.49 -11.33 -33.66
N SER A 220 -16.60 -12.04 -33.83
CA SER A 220 -16.79 -12.98 -34.94
C SER A 220 -16.73 -12.33 -36.32
N GLU A 221 -17.23 -11.11 -36.44
CA GLU A 221 -17.20 -10.33 -37.69
C GLU A 221 -15.77 -9.91 -38.09
N ASN A 222 -14.87 -9.79 -37.12
CA ASN A 222 -13.50 -9.33 -37.31
C ASN A 222 -12.46 -10.46 -37.36
N ILE A 223 -12.86 -11.71 -37.13
CA ILE A 223 -11.98 -12.88 -37.23
C ILE A 223 -11.65 -13.15 -38.71
N GLN A 224 -10.43 -12.80 -39.12
CA GLN A 224 -9.93 -13.06 -40.48
C GLN A 224 -9.41 -14.48 -40.66
N SER A 225 -9.01 -15.15 -39.57
CA SER A 225 -8.43 -16.49 -39.61
C SER A 225 -8.73 -17.29 -38.34
N PRO A 226 -8.64 -18.64 -38.37
CA PRO A 226 -8.78 -19.45 -37.17
C PRO A 226 -7.71 -19.08 -36.13
N PHE A 227 -8.08 -19.13 -34.86
CA PHE A 227 -7.21 -18.91 -33.71
C PHE A 227 -6.12 -20.01 -33.59
N LYS A 228 -5.01 -19.88 -34.33
CA LYS A 228 -3.98 -20.95 -34.44
C LYS A 228 -3.16 -21.15 -33.16
N VAL A 229 -2.91 -20.08 -32.41
CA VAL A 229 -2.02 -20.09 -31.22
C VAL A 229 -2.79 -19.82 -29.93
N LEU A 230 -4.11 -19.85 -29.97
CA LEU A 230 -4.95 -19.59 -28.80
C LEU A 230 -4.89 -20.80 -27.87
N GLU A 231 -4.28 -20.58 -26.72
CA GLU A 231 -4.10 -21.55 -25.64
C GLU A 231 -5.28 -21.55 -24.68
N SER A 232 -5.90 -20.38 -24.47
CA SER A 232 -7.04 -20.20 -23.57
C SER A 232 -8.10 -19.29 -24.17
N LEU A 233 -9.36 -19.65 -23.92
CA LEU A 233 -10.53 -18.86 -24.24
C LEU A 233 -11.44 -18.85 -23.02
N SER A 234 -11.63 -17.68 -22.41
CA SER A 234 -12.49 -17.55 -21.24
C SER A 234 -13.65 -16.59 -21.51
N TYR A 235 -14.82 -16.96 -20.97
CA TYR A 235 -16.03 -16.17 -20.99
C TYR A 235 -16.55 -16.06 -19.56
N GLY A 236 -16.61 -14.84 -19.03
CA GLY A 236 -17.03 -14.60 -17.65
C GLY A 236 -18.06 -13.49 -17.58
N GLY A 237 -19.25 -13.81 -17.09
CA GLY A 237 -20.19 -12.77 -16.65
C GLY A 237 -19.65 -12.10 -15.39
N ILE A 238 -19.61 -10.77 -15.35
CA ILE A 238 -19.27 -10.03 -14.12
C ILE A 238 -20.44 -10.17 -13.17
N CYS A 239 -20.32 -11.09 -12.21
CA CYS A 239 -21.21 -11.15 -11.06
C CYS A 239 -20.93 -9.92 -10.19
N VAL A 240 -21.67 -8.83 -10.39
CA VAL A 240 -21.74 -7.74 -9.42
C VAL A 240 -22.33 -8.33 -8.13
N GLN A 241 -21.47 -8.57 -7.13
CA GLN A 241 -21.89 -8.99 -5.79
C GLN A 241 -22.44 -7.82 -5.00
#